data_AF-A0A815Q8Y9-F1
#
_entry.id   AF-A0A815Q8Y9-F1
#
_cell.length_a   1.000
_cell.length_b   1.000
_cell.length_c   1.000
_cell.angle_alpha   90.00
_cell.angle_beta   90.00
_cell.angle_gamma   90.00
#
_symmetry.space_group_name_H-M   'P 1'
#
loop_
_entity.id
_entity.type
_entity.pdbx_description
1 polymer ?
#
loop_
_entity_poly.entity_id
_entity_poly.type
_entity_poly.pdbx_seq_one_letter_code
_entity_poly.pdbx_strand_id
1 'polypeptide(L)'
;MRVEDRGSHFNLIEIVLTAFCCFSFETFEINSFEQFCINYANEKLQQEFCQHVFKLEQEEYMKEEITWSFIQFYDNQPCIDLIENKLGILDLLDEECK
;
A
#
# COMPACT_ATOMS: atom_id res chain seq x y z
N MET A 1 16.63 22.15 -4.31
CA MET A 1 16.12 22.21 -2.92
C MET A 1 17.17 21.67 -1.98
N ARG A 2 17.22 22.12 -0.71
CA ARG A 2 18.17 21.56 0.27
C ARG A 2 17.66 20.21 0.76
N VAL A 3 18.58 19.31 1.09
CA VAL A 3 18.33 17.94 1.60
C VAL A 3 17.36 17.91 2.80
N GLU A 4 17.32 18.98 3.61
CA GLU A 4 16.39 19.14 4.74
C GLU A 4 14.90 19.21 4.33
N ASP A 5 14.58 19.65 3.12
CA ASP A 5 13.20 19.82 2.62
C ASP A 5 12.58 18.48 2.16
N ARG A 6 13.40 17.44 1.96
CA ARG A 6 12.93 16.10 1.52
C ARG A 6 12.46 15.19 2.65
N GLY A 7 12.87 15.45 3.90
CA GLY A 7 12.25 14.80 5.06
C GLY A 7 10.76 15.15 5.19
N SER A 8 10.37 16.35 4.77
CA SER A 8 8.96 16.78 4.66
C SER A 8 8.19 16.05 3.56
N HIS A 9 8.82 15.74 2.43
CA HIS A 9 8.19 14.98 1.35
C HIS A 9 7.83 13.55 1.76
N PHE A 10 8.69 12.88 2.53
CA PHE A 10 8.36 11.54 3.05
C PHE A 10 7.25 11.56 4.09
N ASN A 11 7.25 12.54 4.99
CA ASN A 11 6.12 12.74 5.89
C ASN A 11 4.83 13.03 5.11
N LEU A 12 4.91 13.75 3.99
CA LEU A 12 3.74 14.00 3.13
C LEU A 12 3.23 12.71 2.48
N ILE A 13 4.13 11.83 2.02
CA ILE A 13 3.76 10.52 1.46
C ILE A 13 3.07 9.66 2.51
N GLU A 14 3.61 9.59 3.73
CA GLU A 14 3.01 8.85 4.84
C GLU A 14 1.63 9.39 5.22
N ILE A 15 1.48 10.72 5.24
CA ILE A 15 0.18 11.39 5.47
C ILE A 15 -0.80 11.07 4.34
N VAL A 16 -0.38 11.12 3.07
CA VAL A 16 -1.22 10.81 1.90
C VAL A 16 -1.67 9.36 1.92
N LEU A 17 -0.76 8.42 2.21
CA LEU A 17 -1.08 7.00 2.33
C LEU A 17 -2.06 6.75 3.48
N THR A 18 -1.83 7.35 4.64
CA THR A 18 -2.72 7.24 5.80
C THR A 18 -4.11 7.80 5.49
N ALA A 19 -4.17 8.98 4.87
CA ALA A 19 -5.42 9.58 4.43
C ALA A 19 -6.14 8.69 3.41
N PHE A 20 -5.41 8.20 2.40
CA PHE A 20 -5.94 7.29 1.39
C PHE A 20 -6.60 6.07 2.04
N CYS A 21 -5.90 5.35 2.92
CA CYS A 21 -6.45 4.21 3.65
C CYS A 21 -7.71 4.57 4.45
N CYS A 22 -7.68 5.68 5.21
CA CYS A 22 -8.83 6.09 6.03
C CYS A 22 -10.08 6.45 5.21
N PHE A 23 -9.90 7.00 4.00
CA PHE A 23 -11.01 7.36 3.12
C PHE A 23 -11.48 6.21 2.24
N SER A 24 -10.61 5.25 1.95
CA SER A 24 -10.91 4.13 1.06
C SER A 24 -11.44 2.90 1.81
N PHE A 25 -11.02 2.67 3.05
CA PHE A 25 -11.40 1.48 3.80
C PHE A 25 -12.83 1.58 4.33
N GLU A 26 -13.71 0.69 3.90
CA GLU A 26 -15.08 0.60 4.38
C GLU A 26 -15.16 -0.43 5.49
N THR A 27 -15.49 0.02 6.71
CA THR A 27 -15.80 -0.87 7.84
C THR A 27 -17.10 -0.44 8.50
N PHE A 28 -18.03 -1.38 8.60
CA PHE A 28 -19.32 -1.20 9.26
C PHE A 28 -19.47 -2.18 10.43
N GLU A 29 -20.59 -2.11 11.16
CA GLU A 29 -20.92 -3.09 12.21
C GLU A 29 -21.07 -4.52 11.66
N ILE A 30 -21.56 -4.63 10.42
CA ILE A 30 -21.66 -5.90 9.67
C ILE A 30 -21.00 -5.67 8.32
N ASN A 31 -19.96 -6.46 8.03
CA ASN A 31 -19.26 -6.44 6.75
C ASN A 31 -19.56 -7.73 6.00
N SER A 32 -19.89 -7.59 4.72
CA SER A 32 -20.15 -8.70 3.81
C SER A 32 -18.99 -8.87 2.83
N PHE A 33 -19.12 -9.82 1.90
CA PHE A 33 -18.13 -10.08 0.86
C PHE A 33 -17.86 -8.87 -0.03
N GLU A 34 -18.83 -7.98 -0.19
CA GLU A 34 -18.70 -6.73 -0.93
C GLU A 34 -17.65 -5.80 -0.29
N GLN A 35 -17.72 -5.58 1.03
CA GLN A 35 -16.72 -4.78 1.75
C GLN A 35 -15.34 -5.44 1.69
N PHE A 36 -15.28 -6.77 1.77
CA PHE A 36 -14.03 -7.50 1.60
C PHE A 36 -13.40 -7.23 0.22
N CYS A 37 -14.18 -7.33 -0.86
CA CYS A 37 -13.70 -7.03 -2.22
C CYS A 37 -13.23 -5.58 -2.37
N ILE A 38 -13.98 -4.62 -1.80
CA ILE A 38 -13.63 -3.19 -1.82
C ILE A 38 -12.30 -2.97 -1.10
N ASN A 39 -12.18 -3.48 0.13
CA ASN A 39 -10.99 -3.30 0.95
C ASN A 39 -9.76 -3.99 0.33
N TYR A 40 -9.92 -5.18 -0.25
CA TYR A 40 -8.86 -5.85 -1.00
C TYR A 40 -8.39 -5.04 -2.21
N ALA A 41 -9.33 -4.49 -3.00
CA ALA A 41 -8.98 -3.64 -4.14
C ALA A 41 -8.20 -2.39 -3.70
N ASN A 42 -8.56 -1.79 -2.57
CA ASN A 42 -7.85 -0.66 -2.00
C ASN A 42 -6.45 -1.03 -1.51
N GLU A 43 -6.28 -2.20 -0.90
CA GLU A 43 -4.98 -2.71 -0.45
C GLU A 43 -4.01 -2.88 -1.64
N LYS A 44 -4.50 -3.43 -2.75
CA LYS A 44 -3.72 -3.54 -4.00
C LYS A 44 -3.38 -2.17 -4.59
N LEU A 45 -4.32 -1.24 -4.57
CA LEU A 45 -4.09 0.12 -5.08
C LEU A 45 -3.05 0.88 -4.24
N GLN A 46 -3.11 0.73 -2.91
CA GLN A 46 -2.11 1.28 -2.00
C GLN A 46 -0.72 0.70 -2.29
N GLN A 47 -0.62 -0.62 -2.50
CA GLN A 47 0.64 -1.28 -2.84
C GLN A 47 1.27 -0.68 -4.10
N GLU A 48 0.51 -0.61 -5.20
CA GLU A 48 0.98 -0.06 -6.47
C GLU A 48 1.40 1.41 -6.34
N PHE A 49 0.61 2.22 -5.63
CA PHE A 49 0.93 3.62 -5.40
C PHE A 49 2.22 3.80 -4.60
N CYS A 50 2.38 3.05 -3.49
CA CYS A 50 3.61 3.03 -2.70
C CYS A 50 4.82 2.71 -3.57
N GLN A 51 4.78 1.59 -4.30
CA GLN A 51 5.89 1.15 -5.14
C GLN A 51 6.23 2.18 -6.23
N HIS A 52 5.20 2.78 -6.86
CA HIS A 52 5.40 3.80 -7.87
C HIS A 52 6.08 5.05 -7.32
N VAL A 53 5.59 5.57 -6.19
CA VAL A 53 6.17 6.75 -5.54
C VAL A 53 7.60 6.49 -5.09
N PHE A 54 7.88 5.33 -4.48
CA PHE A 54 9.24 4.98 -4.07
C PHE A 54 10.21 4.89 -5.24
N LYS A 55 9.76 4.35 -6.38
CA LYS A 55 10.57 4.29 -7.59
C LYS A 55 10.90 5.69 -8.13
N LEU A 56 9.92 6.58 -8.19
CA LEU A 56 10.12 7.96 -8.64
C LEU A 56 11.09 8.73 -7.73
N GLU A 57 10.94 8.59 -6.42
CA GLU A 57 11.87 9.18 -5.45
C GLU A 57 13.27 8.61 -5.67
N GLN A 58 13.42 7.30 -5.77
CA GLN A 58 14.73 6.67 -6.03
C GLN A 58 15.40 7.23 -7.30
N GLU A 59 14.64 7.41 -8.38
CA GLU A 59 15.14 7.98 -9.64
C GLU A 59 15.63 9.44 -9.47
N GLU A 60 14.92 10.28 -8.71
CA GLU A 60 15.35 11.66 -8.47
C GLU A 60 16.58 11.73 -7.55
N TYR A 61 16.67 10.87 -6.53
CA TYR A 61 17.87 10.78 -5.67
C TYR A 61 19.10 10.34 -6.46
N MET A 62 18.96 9.36 -7.36
CA MET A 62 20.04 8.93 -8.25
C MET A 62 20.50 10.06 -9.17
N LYS A 63 19.56 10.83 -9.72
CA LYS A 63 19.83 11.97 -10.61
C LYS A 63 20.51 13.14 -9.90
N GLU A 64 20.23 13.32 -8.61
CA GLU A 64 20.90 14.34 -7.78
C GLU A 64 22.22 13.87 -7.15
N GLU A 65 22.67 12.63 -7.43
CA GLU A 65 23.87 12.01 -6.84
C GLU A 65 23.81 11.93 -5.30
N ILE A 66 22.61 11.70 -4.75
CA ILE A 66 22.38 11.63 -3.31
C ILE A 66 22.24 10.18 -2.89
N THR A 67 22.95 9.80 -1.82
CA THR A 67 22.84 8.46 -1.23
C THR A 67 21.42 8.21 -0.75
N TRP A 68 20.72 7.28 -1.41
CA TRP A 68 19.42 6.79 -0.95
C TRP A 68 19.59 6.02 0.36
N SER A 69 18.90 6.45 1.41
CA SER A 69 18.70 5.68 2.62
C SER A 69 17.34 5.00 2.56
N PHE A 70 17.29 3.69 2.79
CA PHE A 70 16.03 2.96 2.89
C PHE A 70 15.15 3.58 3.98
N ILE A 71 13.96 4.01 3.58
CA ILE A 71 12.92 4.48 4.50
C ILE A 71 12.06 3.29 4.85
N GLN A 72 11.81 3.10 6.14
CA GLN A 72 10.90 2.07 6.60
C GLN A 72 9.47 2.53 6.32
N PHE A 73 8.79 1.82 5.42
CA PHE A 73 7.36 1.96 5.20
C PHE A 73 6.66 0.66 5.56
N TYR A 74 5.35 0.74 5.80
CA TYR A 74 4.54 -0.44 6.05
C TYR A 74 4.31 -1.21 4.74
N ASP A 75 4.93 -2.38 4.62
CA ASP A 75 4.71 -3.28 3.50
C ASP A 75 3.43 -4.08 3.73
N ASN A 76 2.45 -3.88 2.84
CA ASN A 76 1.17 -4.56 2.89
C ASN A 76 1.11 -5.86 2.07
N GLN A 77 2.23 -6.28 1.47
CA GLN A 77 2.34 -7.56 0.79
C GLN A 77 1.84 -8.75 1.63
N PRO A 78 2.12 -8.86 2.95
CA PRO A 78 1.60 -9.97 3.76
C PRO A 78 0.07 -10.00 3.86
N CYS A 79 -0.60 -8.83 3.82
CA CYS A 79 -2.06 -8.73 3.81
C CYS A 79 -2.63 -9.21 2.48
N ILE A 80 -2.02 -8.78 1.38
CA ILE A 80 -2.39 -9.19 0.02
C ILE A 80 -2.18 -10.70 -0.16
N ASP A 81 -1.05 -11.23 0.30
CA ASP A 81 -0.72 -12.66 0.21
C ASP A 81 -1.75 -13.51 0.97
N LEU A 82 -2.22 -13.05 2.13
CA LEU A 82 -3.26 -13.75 2.88
C LEU A 82 -4.58 -13.86 2.09
N ILE A 83 -4.87 -12.88 1.24
CA ILE A 83 -6.12 -12.80 0.48
C ILE A 83 -6.02 -13.61 -0.83
N GLU A 84 -4.97 -13.40 -1.63
CA GLU A 84 -4.90 -13.85 -3.03
C GLU A 84 -3.97 -15.04 -3.29
N ASN A 85 -3.10 -15.40 -2.35
CA ASN A 85 -2.14 -16.47 -2.57
C ASN A 85 -2.82 -17.86 -2.52
N LYS A 86 -2.09 -18.90 -2.93
CA LYS A 86 -2.53 -20.29 -2.76
C LYS A 86 -2.77 -20.58 -1.29
N LEU A 87 -3.90 -21.21 -0.97
CA LEU A 87 -4.41 -21.39 0.41
C LEU A 87 -4.78 -20.07 1.11
N GLY A 88 -4.93 -18.98 0.35
CA GLY A 88 -5.45 -17.71 0.81
C GLY A 88 -6.98 -17.72 0.91
N ILE A 89 -7.54 -16.61 1.41
CA ILE A 89 -8.99 -16.49 1.68
C ILE A 89 -9.82 -16.75 0.42
N LEU A 90 -9.43 -16.17 -0.73
CA LEU A 90 -10.17 -16.34 -1.98
C LEU A 90 -10.08 -17.78 -2.52
N ASP A 91 -8.91 -18.41 -2.43
CA ASP A 91 -8.69 -19.78 -2.88
C ASP A 91 -9.53 -20.78 -2.05
N LEU A 92 -9.57 -20.60 -0.73
CA LEU A 92 -10.39 -21.42 0.17
C LEU A 92 -11.90 -21.21 -0.06
N LEU A 93 -12.34 -19.97 -0.33
CA LEU A 93 -13.74 -19.69 -0.67
C LEU A 93 -14.16 -20.38 -1.98
N ASP A 94 -13.28 -20.36 -2.99
CA ASP A 94 -13.50 -21.04 -4.26
C ASP A 94 -13.53 -22.57 -4.13
N GLU A 95 -12.81 -23.15 -3.16
CA GLU A 95 -12.87 -24.57 -2.84
C GLU A 95 -14.21 -24.97 -2.21
N GLU A 96 -14.72 -24.18 -1.26
CA GLU A 96 -16.00 -24.46 -0.57
C GLU A 96 -17.24 -24.22 -1.46
N CYS A 97 -17.11 -23.46 -2.54
CA CYS A 97 -18.19 -23.20 -3.50
C CYS A 97 -18.33 -24.29 -4.59
N LYS A 98 -17.51 -25.35 -4.55
CA LYS A 98 -17.59 -26.51 -5.46
C LYS A 98 -18.42 -27.64 -4.90
#